data_AF-V4BIY7-F1
#
_entry.id   AF-V4BIY7-F1
#
_cell.length_a   1.000
_cell.length_b   1.000
_cell.length_c   1.000
_cell.angle_alpha   90.00
_cell.angle_beta   90.00
_cell.angle_gamma   90.00
#
_symmetry.space_group_name_H-M   'P 1'
#
loop_
_entity.id
_entity.type
_entity.pdbx_description
1 polymer ?
#
loop_
_entity_poly.entity_id
_entity_poly.type
_entity_poly.pdbx_seq_one_letter_code
_entity_poly.pdbx_strand_id
1 'polypeptide(L)'
;MFFRPIPAKDKITFTNRIGKKETGTKIRFRNGFCHDVLTSVDIQEIVKSGGKIIRILDGIVYEENFKTPPYRDYILILKELRNKYKKEGEVVASNCMKLSNSLYGKSIQRDRNTSLHLWNEETFRLNYDKHVNKYDKLNDSQYIVEINEEEKEFVAPKDFTRLTPTHLGTFILSHSKRIMNNFIQVIDGFYKPEIYYTDTDSLYISSSNWDKLNEGGLVSENDYCKGKNDYGDGGIIYGLYLVPKVKYNIFQTSDGILKEKKTSKGYSNYKIKVEDYIQLASGHDVTNEFDKPWEKSFTDGIVIPNEKQTKKFSYLNLIKRKAPDDERKKYPYNSGEEMCLDKNYEFDDFDYFTNVSNDDQSE
;
A
#
# COMPACT_ATOMS: atom_id res chain seq x y z
N MET A 1 -1.48 -18.27 -5.43
CA MET A 1 -1.16 -18.34 -4.00
C MET A 1 -1.02 -16.92 -3.44
N PHE A 2 -2.05 -16.43 -2.76
CA PHE A 2 -2.09 -15.04 -2.29
C PHE A 2 -1.28 -14.86 -0.98
N PHE A 3 0.05 -14.85 -1.10
CA PHE A 3 0.82 -13.94 -0.24
C PHE A 3 0.41 -12.54 -0.64
N ARG A 4 0.24 -11.62 0.34
CA ARG A 4 0.00 -10.19 0.09
C ARG A 4 0.63 -9.84 -1.26
N PRO A 5 -0.14 -9.48 -2.31
CA PRO A 5 0.48 -9.01 -3.53
C PRO A 5 1.26 -7.79 -3.07
N ILE A 6 2.59 -7.93 -2.96
CA ILE A 6 3.46 -6.79 -2.79
C ILE A 6 3.19 -6.03 -4.07
N PRO A 7 2.51 -4.87 -4.02
CA PRO A 7 2.34 -4.09 -5.23
C PRO A 7 3.74 -3.61 -5.60
N ALA A 8 4.42 -4.35 -6.46
CA ALA A 8 5.62 -3.86 -7.11
C ALA A 8 5.14 -2.75 -8.03
N LYS A 9 5.54 -1.51 -7.73
CA LYS A 9 5.38 -0.38 -8.63
C LYS A 9 6.49 -0.48 -9.65
N ASP A 10 6.28 -1.30 -10.65
CA ASP A 10 7.26 -1.44 -11.71
C ASP A 10 6.93 -0.41 -12.78
N LYS A 11 7.93 0.39 -13.18
CA LYS A 11 7.86 1.13 -14.43
C LYS A 11 8.00 0.11 -15.54
N ILE A 12 6.94 -0.10 -16.32
CA ILE A 12 7.05 -0.95 -17.49
C ILE A 12 6.47 -0.27 -18.72
N THR A 13 7.06 -0.61 -19.86
CA THR A 13 6.61 -0.18 -21.17
C THR A 13 5.70 -1.26 -21.74
N PHE A 14 4.48 -0.90 -22.12
CA PHE A 14 3.50 -1.80 -22.71
C PHE A 14 2.90 -1.17 -23.97
N THR A 15 2.36 -2.00 -24.85
CA THR A 15 1.63 -1.54 -26.04
C THR A 15 0.15 -1.43 -25.69
N ASN A 16 -0.44 -0.24 -25.83
CA ASN A 16 -1.85 0.00 -25.55
C ASN A 16 -2.76 -0.68 -26.59
N ARG A 17 -4.09 -0.65 -26.39
CA ARG A 17 -5.09 -1.28 -27.28
C ARG A 17 -5.07 -0.75 -28.73
N ILE A 18 -4.41 0.37 -28.98
CA ILE A 18 -4.30 1.04 -30.29
C ILE A 18 -2.88 0.83 -30.88
N GLY A 19 -2.06 -0.03 -30.28
CA GLY A 19 -0.73 -0.36 -30.81
C GLY A 19 0.38 0.62 -30.43
N LYS A 20 0.13 1.60 -29.55
CA LYS A 20 1.13 2.60 -29.13
C LYS A 20 1.88 2.13 -27.88
N LYS A 21 3.21 2.26 -27.87
CA LYS A 21 4.03 2.01 -26.67
C LYS A 21 3.84 3.13 -25.65
N GLU A 22 3.49 2.76 -24.43
CA GLU A 22 3.29 3.65 -23.29
C GLU A 22 4.09 3.13 -22.09
N THR A 23 4.66 4.03 -21.31
CA THR A 23 5.37 3.69 -20.07
C THR A 23 4.50 4.07 -18.89
N GLY A 24 4.08 3.08 -18.09
CA GLY A 24 3.22 3.28 -16.94
C GLY A 24 3.79 2.63 -15.68
N THR A 25 3.33 3.09 -14.51
CA THR A 25 3.58 2.39 -13.26
C THR A 25 2.52 1.29 -13.11
N LYS A 26 2.90 0.02 -13.28
CA LYS A 26 2.01 -1.12 -13.06
C LYS A 26 2.11 -1.60 -11.61
N ILE A 27 1.01 -2.13 -11.09
CA ILE A 27 0.93 -2.83 -9.81
C ILE A 27 0.74 -4.32 -10.12
N ARG A 28 1.78 -5.15 -9.92
CA ARG A 28 1.73 -6.60 -10.23
C ARG A 28 1.25 -7.45 -9.05
N PHE A 29 0.46 -8.49 -9.34
CA PHE A 29 0.12 -9.56 -8.40
C PHE A 29 1.08 -10.74 -8.62
N ARG A 30 1.89 -11.10 -7.63
CA ARG A 30 2.84 -12.23 -7.75
C ARG A 30 2.14 -13.57 -7.47
N ASN A 31 1.81 -14.33 -8.51
CA ASN A 31 1.54 -15.77 -8.40
C ASN A 31 2.64 -16.51 -9.16
N GLY A 32 3.55 -17.23 -8.48
CA GLY A 32 4.63 -18.00 -9.12
C GLY A 32 5.89 -18.13 -8.26
N PHE A 33 7.04 -18.35 -8.90
CA PHE A 33 8.35 -18.40 -8.25
C PHE A 33 8.67 -17.06 -7.56
N CYS A 34 9.12 -17.14 -6.31
CA CYS A 34 9.54 -15.98 -5.52
C CYS A 34 11.03 -16.08 -5.23
N HIS A 35 11.80 -15.06 -5.64
CA HIS A 35 13.20 -14.91 -5.28
C HIS A 35 13.36 -13.60 -4.51
N ASP A 36 13.39 -13.70 -3.19
CA ASP A 36 13.33 -12.54 -2.29
C ASP A 36 14.05 -12.82 -0.95
N VAL A 37 14.31 -11.76 -0.19
CA VAL A 37 14.83 -11.86 1.19
C VAL A 37 13.64 -11.93 2.13
N LEU A 38 13.45 -13.09 2.77
CA LEU A 38 12.27 -13.39 3.58
C LEU A 38 12.65 -13.66 5.03
N THR A 39 11.79 -13.24 5.96
CA THR A 39 11.92 -13.67 7.36
C THR A 39 11.50 -15.13 7.51
N SER A 40 11.94 -15.77 8.60
CA SER A 40 11.44 -17.10 8.97
C SER A 40 9.91 -17.14 9.11
N VAL A 41 9.30 -16.04 9.54
CA VAL A 41 7.84 -15.89 9.64
C VAL A 41 7.18 -15.94 8.25
N ASP A 42 7.70 -15.16 7.29
CA ASP A 42 7.16 -15.16 5.92
C ASP A 42 7.31 -16.55 5.27
N ILE A 43 8.46 -17.23 5.46
CA ILE A 43 8.71 -18.59 4.95
C ILE A 43 7.71 -19.59 5.53
N GLN A 44 7.46 -19.56 6.84
CA GLN A 44 6.49 -20.43 7.49
C GLN A 44 5.07 -20.21 6.94
N GLU A 45 4.68 -18.94 6.73
CA GLU A 45 3.37 -18.64 6.13
C GLU A 45 3.30 -19.16 4.69
N ILE A 46 4.37 -19.02 3.90
CA ILE A 46 4.50 -19.62 2.56
C ILE A 46 4.26 -21.11 2.59
N VAL A 47 4.97 -21.85 3.42
CA VAL A 47 4.78 -23.31 3.50
C VAL A 47 3.36 -23.66 3.97
N LYS A 48 2.84 -22.94 4.97
CA LYS A 48 1.50 -23.16 5.53
C LYS A 48 0.38 -23.01 4.50
N SER A 49 0.53 -22.09 3.55
CA SER A 49 -0.45 -21.88 2.48
C SER A 49 -0.23 -22.79 1.26
N GLY A 50 0.69 -23.77 1.34
CA GLY A 50 0.96 -24.76 0.28
C GLY A 50 2.23 -24.52 -0.56
N GLY A 51 3.08 -23.58 -0.16
CA GLY A 51 4.26 -23.17 -0.92
C GLY A 51 5.43 -24.12 -0.69
N LYS A 52 6.37 -24.15 -1.64
CA LYS A 52 7.55 -25.01 -1.57
C LYS A 52 8.81 -24.17 -1.63
N ILE A 53 9.73 -24.42 -0.69
CA ILE A 53 11.07 -23.83 -0.71
C ILE A 53 11.91 -24.62 -1.71
N ILE A 54 12.40 -23.95 -2.75
CA ILE A 54 13.19 -24.59 -3.80
C ILE A 54 14.68 -24.55 -3.47
N ARG A 55 15.17 -23.39 -3.01
CA ARG A 55 16.57 -23.16 -2.68
C ARG A 55 16.68 -22.06 -1.63
N ILE A 56 17.58 -22.24 -0.67
CA ILE A 56 18.04 -21.17 0.23
C ILE A 56 19.46 -20.84 -0.21
N LEU A 57 19.73 -19.55 -0.44
CA LEU A 57 21.04 -19.09 -0.90
C LEU A 57 21.94 -18.72 0.27
N ASP A 58 21.43 -17.88 1.16
CA ASP A 58 22.12 -17.37 2.34
C ASP A 58 21.07 -16.92 3.37
N GLY A 59 21.48 -16.68 4.62
CA GLY A 59 20.57 -16.24 5.67
C GLY A 59 21.26 -15.82 6.96
N ILE A 60 20.59 -14.92 7.68
CA ILE A 60 20.97 -14.50 9.03
C ILE A 60 20.10 -15.26 10.02
N VAL A 61 20.72 -15.89 11.01
CA VAL A 61 20.03 -16.62 12.08
C VAL A 61 20.27 -15.91 13.41
N TYR A 62 19.19 -15.72 14.17
CA TYR A 62 19.26 -15.28 15.56
C TYR A 62 19.18 -16.52 16.44
N GLU A 63 20.26 -16.82 17.16
CA GLU A 63 20.33 -18.02 18.02
C GLU A 63 19.43 -17.89 19.25
N GLU A 64 19.25 -16.67 19.76
CA GLU A 64 18.42 -16.39 20.91
C GLU A 64 17.35 -15.33 20.59
N ASN A 65 16.18 -15.50 21.21
CA ASN A 65 15.16 -14.46 21.26
C ASN A 65 15.48 -13.46 22.38
N PHE A 66 14.88 -12.27 22.28
CA PHE A 66 14.90 -11.34 23.41
C PHE A 66 14.28 -11.97 24.65
N LYS A 67 15.01 -11.96 25.77
CA LYS A 67 14.51 -12.44 27.08
C LYS A 67 13.27 -11.66 27.54
N THR A 68 13.24 -10.37 27.23
CA THR A 68 12.13 -9.47 27.53
C THR A 68 11.71 -8.73 26.26
N PRO A 69 10.41 -8.66 25.91
CA PRO A 69 10.00 -7.96 24.70
C PRO A 69 10.26 -6.44 24.85
N PRO A 70 11.08 -5.83 23.97
CA PRO A 70 11.68 -4.52 24.21
C PRO A 70 10.66 -3.36 24.28
N TYR A 71 9.48 -3.53 23.67
CA TYR A 71 8.47 -2.49 23.57
C TYR A 71 7.17 -2.80 24.32
N ARG A 72 7.10 -3.91 25.07
CA ARG A 72 5.85 -4.37 25.69
C ARG A 72 5.24 -3.31 26.58
N ASP A 73 5.99 -2.85 27.58
CA ASP A 73 5.45 -1.95 28.59
C ASP A 73 5.11 -0.58 27.99
N TYR A 74 5.92 -0.10 27.05
CA TYR A 74 5.64 1.13 26.29
C TYR A 74 4.31 1.04 25.52
N ILE A 75 4.06 -0.07 24.83
CA ILE A 75 2.81 -0.28 24.09
C ILE A 75 1.61 -0.41 25.04
N LEU A 76 1.77 -1.09 26.18
CA LEU A 76 0.72 -1.21 27.19
C LEU A 76 0.32 0.15 27.76
N ILE A 77 1.29 0.96 28.16
CA ILE A 77 1.06 2.32 28.66
C ILE A 77 0.34 3.17 27.60
N LEU A 78 0.80 3.15 26.35
CA LEU A 78 0.16 3.90 25.27
C LEU A 78 -1.27 3.44 24.99
N LYS A 79 -1.57 2.13 25.11
CA LYS A 79 -2.94 1.61 24.97
C LYS A 79 -3.83 2.12 26.08
N GLU A 80 -3.37 2.06 27.33
CA GLU A 80 -4.15 2.52 28.49
C GLU A 80 -4.47 4.01 28.38
N LEU A 81 -3.47 4.83 28.07
CA LEU A 81 -3.65 6.26 27.83
C LEU A 81 -4.61 6.52 26.68
N ARG A 82 -4.44 5.84 25.54
CA ARG A 82 -5.34 5.96 24.40
C ARG A 82 -6.78 5.63 24.78
N ASN A 83 -7.00 4.56 25.52
CA ASN A 83 -8.33 4.12 25.92
C ASN A 83 -8.99 5.10 26.90
N LYS A 84 -8.22 5.67 27.82
CA LYS A 84 -8.67 6.74 28.71
C LYS A 84 -9.13 7.97 27.90
N TYR A 85 -8.23 8.54 27.10
CA TYR A 85 -8.49 9.75 26.34
C TYR A 85 -9.55 9.58 25.24
N LYS A 86 -9.71 8.36 24.69
CA LYS A 86 -10.77 8.06 23.73
C LYS A 86 -12.16 8.16 24.36
N LYS A 87 -12.31 7.77 25.64
CA LYS A 87 -13.57 7.92 26.38
C LYS A 87 -13.89 9.39 26.69
N GLU A 88 -12.85 10.19 26.90
CA GLU A 88 -12.94 11.62 27.21
C GLU A 88 -13.13 12.49 25.94
N GLY A 89 -13.04 11.89 24.74
CA GLY A 89 -13.15 12.60 23.47
C GLY A 89 -11.94 13.47 23.12
N GLU A 90 -10.80 13.25 23.78
CA GLU A 90 -9.62 14.10 23.65
C GLU A 90 -8.74 13.76 22.44
N VAL A 91 -8.12 14.80 21.87
CA VAL A 91 -7.17 14.68 20.75
C VAL A 91 -5.94 13.84 21.12
N VAL A 92 -5.59 13.78 22.41
CA VAL A 92 -4.46 13.00 22.93
C VAL A 92 -4.56 11.52 22.56
N ALA A 93 -5.77 10.96 22.45
CA ALA A 93 -5.98 9.58 22.02
C ALA A 93 -5.39 9.30 20.62
N SER A 94 -5.48 10.28 19.71
CA SER A 94 -4.90 10.20 18.36
C SER A 94 -3.37 10.26 18.42
N ASN A 95 -2.80 11.05 19.34
CA ASN A 95 -1.35 11.15 19.51
C ASN A 95 -0.75 9.85 20.05
N CYS A 96 -1.40 9.20 21.04
CA CYS A 96 -0.96 7.88 21.52
C CYS A 96 -0.89 6.85 20.38
N MET A 97 -1.89 6.83 19.50
CA MET A 97 -1.91 5.95 18.32
C MET A 97 -0.76 6.27 17.34
N LYS A 98 -0.50 7.57 17.07
CA LYS A 98 0.62 7.99 16.21
C LYS A 98 1.96 7.56 16.78
N LEU A 99 2.17 7.70 18.09
CA LEU A 99 3.40 7.29 18.76
C LEU A 99 3.61 5.77 18.67
N SER A 100 2.59 4.97 18.94
CA SER A 100 2.65 3.51 18.77
C SER A 100 3.02 3.12 17.33
N ASN A 101 2.38 3.73 16.33
CA ASN A 101 2.67 3.44 14.92
C ASN A 101 4.04 3.98 14.47
N SER A 102 4.52 5.07 15.06
CA SER A 102 5.82 5.64 14.70
C SER A 102 6.99 4.78 15.18
N LEU A 103 6.81 4.00 16.25
CA LEU A 103 7.84 3.15 16.82
C LEU A 103 8.37 2.11 15.81
N TYR A 104 7.47 1.36 15.16
CA TYR A 104 7.89 0.42 14.12
C TYR A 104 8.43 1.16 12.89
N GLY A 105 7.81 2.29 12.51
CA GLY A 105 8.23 3.08 11.36
C GLY A 105 9.65 3.62 11.50
N LYS A 106 10.04 4.02 12.71
CA LYS A 106 11.40 4.42 13.06
C LYS A 106 12.39 3.25 13.02
N SER A 107 11.96 2.04 13.38
CA SER A 107 12.81 0.85 13.34
C SER A 107 13.23 0.50 11.90
N ILE A 108 12.38 0.75 10.91
CA ILE A 108 12.63 0.49 9.48
C ILE A 108 12.97 1.75 8.68
N GLN A 109 13.25 2.87 9.36
CA GLN A 109 13.55 4.12 8.68
C GLN A 109 14.83 3.96 7.85
N ARG A 110 14.75 4.30 6.56
CA ARG A 110 15.94 4.39 5.71
C ARG A 110 16.85 5.49 6.22
N ASP A 111 18.15 5.25 6.13
CA ASP A 111 19.14 6.26 6.46
C ASP A 111 18.91 7.49 5.58
N ARG A 112 19.01 8.68 6.19
CA ARG A 112 18.87 9.94 5.46
C ARG A 112 20.23 10.26 4.87
N ASN A 113 20.34 10.16 3.56
CA ASN A 113 21.51 10.60 2.81
C ASN A 113 21.28 12.03 2.29
N THR A 114 20.61 12.86 3.09
CA THR A 114 20.30 14.24 2.73
C THR A 114 20.73 15.19 3.82
N SER A 115 21.38 16.29 3.43
CA SER A 115 21.73 17.40 4.29
C SER A 115 20.77 18.56 4.07
N LEU A 116 20.48 19.29 5.14
CA LEU A 116 19.64 20.50 5.10
C LEU A 116 20.53 21.73 5.30
N HIS A 117 20.48 22.65 4.35
CA HIS A 117 21.25 23.88 4.35
C HIS A 117 20.32 25.09 4.38
N LEU A 118 20.76 26.16 5.03
CA LEU A 118 20.12 27.48 4.96
C LEU A 118 21.00 28.36 4.07
N TRP A 119 20.54 28.63 2.84
CA TRP A 119 21.30 29.38 1.84
C TRP A 119 20.59 30.68 1.48
N ASN A 120 21.37 31.73 1.22
CA ASN A 120 20.83 32.92 0.58
C ASN A 120 20.68 32.71 -0.94
N GLU A 121 20.01 33.63 -1.63
CA GLU A 121 19.74 33.47 -3.07
C GLU A 121 21.03 33.31 -3.90
N GLU A 122 22.06 34.10 -3.61
CA GLU A 122 23.35 34.04 -4.31
C GLU A 122 24.05 32.69 -4.13
N THR A 123 24.16 32.22 -2.88
CA THR A 123 24.74 30.91 -2.55
C THR A 123 23.93 29.79 -3.20
N PHE A 124 22.60 29.91 -3.21
CA PHE A 124 21.77 28.89 -3.83
C PHE A 124 21.96 28.84 -5.34
N ARG A 125 22.01 29.99 -6.04
CA ARG A 125 22.28 30.04 -7.49
C ARG A 125 23.62 29.40 -7.86
N LEU A 126 24.66 29.67 -7.08
CA LEU A 126 26.01 29.16 -7.34
C LEU A 126 26.13 27.65 -7.12
N ASN A 127 25.33 27.09 -6.22
CA ASN A 127 25.39 25.68 -5.81
C ASN A 127 24.16 24.89 -6.29
N TYR A 128 23.34 25.44 -7.19
CA TYR A 128 22.19 24.74 -7.74
C TYR A 128 22.63 23.72 -8.78
N ASP A 129 22.48 22.45 -8.45
CA ASP A 129 22.82 21.34 -9.33
C ASP A 129 21.81 20.18 -9.17
N LYS A 130 22.11 19.06 -9.83
CA LYS A 130 21.29 17.83 -9.79
C LYS A 130 21.17 17.19 -8.39
N HIS A 131 22.01 17.56 -7.43
CA HIS A 131 22.00 17.00 -6.08
C HIS A 131 20.99 17.72 -5.18
N VAL A 132 20.54 18.93 -5.56
CA VAL A 132 19.43 19.61 -4.88
C VAL A 132 18.15 18.80 -5.05
N ASN A 133 17.69 18.16 -3.98
CA ASN A 133 16.48 17.34 -3.98
C ASN A 133 15.22 18.19 -3.80
N LYS A 134 15.28 19.15 -2.88
CA LYS A 134 14.14 20.03 -2.54
C LYS A 134 14.64 21.36 -2.00
N TYR A 135 13.89 22.43 -2.25
CA TYR A 135 14.12 23.71 -1.59
C TYR A 135 12.79 24.43 -1.28
N ASP A 136 12.77 25.17 -0.18
CA ASP A 136 11.64 26.01 0.22
C ASP A 136 12.16 27.41 0.61
N LYS A 137 11.57 28.46 0.01
CA LYS A 137 11.88 29.84 0.36
C LYS A 137 11.34 30.14 1.75
N LEU A 138 12.22 30.50 2.69
CA LEU A 138 11.86 30.79 4.07
C LEU A 138 11.41 32.25 4.23
N ASN A 139 12.10 33.16 3.54
CA ASN A 139 11.83 34.59 3.52
C ASN A 139 12.46 35.20 2.24
N ASP A 140 12.43 36.52 2.11
CA ASP A 140 12.92 37.21 0.91
C ASP A 140 14.39 36.94 0.57
N SER A 141 15.21 36.57 1.55
CA SER A 141 16.66 36.43 1.40
C SER A 141 17.19 35.01 1.59
N GLN A 142 16.40 34.07 2.09
CA GLN A 142 16.86 32.74 2.51
C GLN A 142 15.98 31.59 2.03
N TYR A 143 16.64 30.47 1.78
CA TYR A 143 16.09 29.21 1.32
C TYR A 143 16.57 28.07 2.22
N ILE A 144 15.66 27.18 2.58
CA ILE A 144 16.01 25.87 3.15
C ILE A 144 16.18 24.93 1.97
N VAL A 145 17.38 24.36 1.81
CA VAL A 145 17.76 23.51 0.68
C VAL A 145 18.14 22.13 1.20
N GLU A 146 17.46 21.10 0.73
CA GLU A 146 17.77 19.69 0.98
C GLU A 146 18.59 19.14 -0.19
N ILE A 147 19.78 18.63 0.10
CA ILE A 147 20.75 18.15 -0.89
C ILE A 147 20.99 16.67 -0.64
N ASN A 148 21.02 15.88 -1.71
CA ASN A 148 21.47 14.49 -1.65
C ASN A 148 22.99 14.46 -1.43
N GLU A 149 23.42 13.83 -0.35
CA GLU A 149 24.83 13.52 -0.16
C GLU A 149 25.25 12.56 -1.28
N GLU A 150 26.38 12.85 -1.96
CA GLU A 150 26.95 11.93 -2.94
C GLU A 150 27.13 10.55 -2.29
N GLU A 151 26.84 9.48 -3.04
CA GLU A 151 27.18 8.10 -2.66
C GLU A 151 28.70 7.99 -2.56
N LYS A 152 29.28 8.48 -1.47
CA LYS A 152 30.63 8.08 -1.09
C LYS A 152 30.57 6.59 -0.81
N GLU A 153 31.56 5.84 -1.30
CA GLU A 153 31.79 4.48 -0.81
C GLU A 153 31.65 4.51 0.71
N PHE A 154 30.71 3.72 1.23
CA PHE A 154 30.40 3.71 2.64
C PHE A 154 31.62 3.17 3.39
N VAL A 155 32.49 4.07 3.85
CA VAL A 155 33.55 3.75 4.81
C VAL A 155 32.94 3.91 6.19
N ALA A 156 32.43 2.81 6.75
CA ALA A 156 31.91 2.80 8.11
C ALA A 156 33.00 3.36 9.06
N PRO A 157 32.73 4.45 9.81
CA PRO A 157 33.58 4.79 10.94
C PRO A 157 33.68 3.60 11.88
N LYS A 158 34.84 3.40 12.53
CA LYS A 158 35.12 2.25 13.42
C LYS A 158 34.06 2.02 14.52
N ASP A 159 33.25 3.03 14.84
CA ASP A 159 32.23 3.00 15.91
C ASP A 159 30.79 3.31 15.43
N PHE A 160 30.49 3.16 14.13
CA PHE A 160 29.13 3.45 13.63
C PHE A 160 28.17 2.30 13.94
N THR A 161 27.53 2.35 15.11
CA THR A 161 26.32 1.56 15.37
C THR A 161 25.12 2.24 14.71
N ARG A 162 24.54 1.58 13.70
CA ARG A 162 23.26 1.98 13.13
C ARG A 162 22.23 2.07 14.26
N LEU A 163 21.60 3.23 14.42
CA LEU A 163 20.69 3.51 15.54
C LEU A 163 19.34 2.79 15.45
N THR A 164 18.99 2.22 14.28
CA THR A 164 17.66 1.65 14.02
C THR A 164 17.70 0.12 13.93
N PRO A 165 16.90 -0.61 14.74
CA PRO A 165 16.86 -2.07 14.70
C PRO A 165 16.00 -2.56 13.52
N THR A 166 16.49 -2.42 12.28
CA THR A 166 15.73 -2.73 11.07
C THR A 166 15.18 -4.16 11.04
N HIS A 167 15.97 -5.14 11.49
CA HIS A 167 15.53 -6.54 11.53
C HIS A 167 14.32 -6.74 12.45
N LEU A 168 14.28 -6.08 13.62
CA LEU A 168 13.12 -6.09 14.51
C LEU A 168 11.89 -5.50 13.82
N GLY A 169 12.06 -4.38 13.13
CA GLY A 169 10.99 -3.77 12.33
C GLY A 169 10.46 -4.69 11.23
N THR A 170 11.33 -5.44 10.56
CA THR A 170 10.93 -6.45 9.57
C THR A 170 10.09 -7.56 10.20
N PHE A 171 10.50 -8.11 11.35
CA PHE A 171 9.72 -9.12 12.06
C PHE A 171 8.34 -8.61 12.52
N ILE A 172 8.23 -7.36 12.97
CA ILE A 172 6.94 -6.73 13.29
C ILE A 172 6.01 -6.76 12.07
N LEU A 173 6.52 -6.41 10.88
CA LEU A 173 5.73 -6.45 9.64
C LEU A 173 5.32 -7.88 9.26
N SER A 174 6.22 -8.86 9.37
CA SER A 174 5.91 -10.25 9.03
C SER A 174 4.89 -10.87 10.00
N HIS A 175 4.98 -10.57 11.30
CA HIS A 175 3.95 -10.96 12.27
C HIS A 175 2.61 -10.26 12.02
N SER A 176 2.61 -8.99 11.60
CA SER A 176 1.38 -8.30 11.18
C SER A 176 0.70 -9.02 9.99
N LYS A 177 1.48 -9.50 9.01
CA LYS A 177 0.93 -10.32 7.91
C LYS A 177 0.37 -11.65 8.40
N ARG A 178 1.09 -12.36 9.28
CA ARG A 178 0.64 -13.62 9.89
C ARG A 178 -0.72 -13.46 10.59
N ILE A 179 -0.92 -12.36 11.30
CA ILE A 179 -2.22 -12.07 11.93
C ILE A 179 -3.32 -12.05 10.86
N MET A 180 -3.13 -11.28 9.77
CA MET A 180 -4.10 -11.24 8.68
C MET A 180 -4.31 -12.62 8.03
N ASN A 181 -3.25 -13.40 7.85
CA ASN A 181 -3.34 -14.74 7.29
C ASN A 181 -4.19 -15.69 8.14
N ASN A 182 -4.23 -15.52 9.46
CA ASN A 182 -5.12 -16.30 10.32
C ASN A 182 -6.60 -16.06 9.98
N PHE A 183 -6.99 -14.81 9.68
CA PHE A 183 -8.35 -14.51 9.22
C PHE A 183 -8.63 -15.15 7.86
N ILE A 184 -7.68 -15.01 6.92
CA ILE A 184 -7.80 -15.57 5.57
C ILE A 184 -7.92 -17.10 5.62
N GLN A 185 -7.19 -17.76 6.52
CA GLN A 185 -7.21 -19.21 6.66
C GLN A 185 -8.56 -19.73 7.17
N VAL A 186 -9.14 -19.10 8.19
CA VAL A 186 -10.43 -19.56 8.78
C VAL A 186 -11.56 -19.54 7.75
N ILE A 187 -11.53 -18.57 6.84
CA ILE A 187 -12.54 -18.45 5.77
C ILE A 187 -12.14 -19.18 4.49
N ASP A 188 -11.04 -19.95 4.51
CA ASP A 188 -10.51 -20.66 3.34
C ASP A 188 -10.15 -19.73 2.16
N GLY A 189 -9.87 -18.46 2.45
CA GLY A 189 -9.69 -17.39 1.47
C GLY A 189 -8.41 -17.48 0.65
N PHE A 190 -7.50 -18.39 0.99
CA PHE A 190 -6.34 -18.70 0.14
C PHE A 190 -6.71 -19.51 -1.10
N TYR A 191 -7.77 -20.30 -0.99
CA TYR A 191 -8.19 -21.27 -2.00
C TYR A 191 -9.55 -20.91 -2.61
N LYS A 192 -10.38 -20.17 -1.87
CA LYS A 192 -11.68 -19.69 -2.31
C LYS A 192 -11.71 -18.16 -2.47
N PRO A 193 -12.51 -17.63 -3.41
CA PRO A 193 -12.61 -16.20 -3.69
C PRO A 193 -13.55 -15.49 -2.70
N GLU A 194 -13.31 -15.70 -1.41
CA GLU A 194 -14.14 -15.24 -0.30
C GLU A 194 -13.81 -13.79 0.12
N ILE A 195 -12.71 -13.25 -0.41
CA ILE A 195 -12.16 -11.93 -0.07
C ILE A 195 -12.40 -10.98 -1.22
N TYR A 196 -13.13 -9.90 -0.93
CA TYR A 196 -13.38 -8.84 -1.90
C TYR A 196 -12.23 -7.83 -1.98
N TYR A 197 -11.63 -7.50 -0.84
CA TYR A 197 -10.55 -6.51 -0.75
C TYR A 197 -9.74 -6.68 0.55
N THR A 198 -8.46 -6.30 0.51
CA THR A 198 -7.62 -6.16 1.70
C THR A 198 -6.67 -4.97 1.55
N ASP A 199 -6.41 -4.26 2.66
CA ASP A 199 -5.33 -3.26 2.75
C ASP A 199 -4.79 -3.22 4.17
N THR A 200 -3.52 -3.59 4.32
CA THR A 200 -2.75 -3.59 5.57
C THR A 200 -3.38 -4.43 6.68
N ASP A 201 -4.35 -3.88 7.41
CA ASP A 201 -5.07 -4.41 8.56
C ASP A 201 -6.59 -4.48 8.34
N SER A 202 -7.06 -4.21 7.13
CA SER A 202 -8.48 -4.30 6.74
C SER A 202 -8.75 -5.49 5.82
N LEU A 203 -9.92 -6.13 6.02
CA LEU A 203 -10.38 -7.28 5.26
C LEU A 203 -11.87 -7.13 4.94
N TYR A 204 -12.23 -7.27 3.66
CA TYR A 204 -13.58 -7.08 3.15
C TYR A 204 -14.09 -8.43 2.66
N ILE A 205 -15.09 -8.97 3.34
CA ILE A 205 -15.62 -10.33 3.18
C ILE A 205 -17.15 -10.29 3.28
N SER A 206 -17.82 -11.39 2.94
CA SER A 206 -19.26 -11.55 3.17
C SER A 206 -19.58 -11.66 4.65
N SER A 207 -20.82 -11.35 5.03
CA SER A 207 -21.33 -11.56 6.40
C SER A 207 -21.24 -13.02 6.82
N SER A 208 -21.51 -13.97 5.92
CA SER A 208 -21.38 -15.40 6.22
C SER A 208 -19.97 -15.82 6.64
N ASN A 209 -18.94 -15.13 6.15
CA ASN A 209 -17.56 -15.38 6.56
C ASN A 209 -17.20 -14.64 7.84
N TRP A 210 -17.87 -13.54 8.16
CA TRP A 210 -17.76 -12.88 9.46
C TRP A 210 -18.19 -13.81 10.60
N ASP A 211 -19.29 -14.55 10.41
CA ASP A 211 -19.78 -15.50 11.42
C ASP A 211 -18.74 -16.60 11.71
N LYS A 212 -18.11 -17.15 10.66
CA LYS A 212 -16.99 -18.12 10.80
C LYS A 212 -15.81 -17.54 11.58
N LEU A 213 -15.47 -16.27 11.36
CA LEU A 213 -14.40 -15.61 12.10
C LEU A 213 -14.77 -15.45 13.58
N ASN A 214 -16.03 -15.14 13.88
CA ASN A 214 -16.53 -15.03 15.24
C ASN A 214 -16.51 -16.38 15.96
N GLU A 215 -17.02 -17.44 15.32
CA GLU A 215 -16.95 -18.82 15.81
C GLU A 215 -15.50 -19.30 16.02
N GLY A 216 -14.60 -18.91 15.12
CA GLY A 216 -13.16 -19.16 15.23
C GLY A 216 -12.46 -18.30 16.30
N GLY A 217 -13.20 -17.49 17.06
CA GLY A 217 -12.69 -16.63 18.11
C GLY A 217 -11.76 -15.53 17.61
N LEU A 218 -11.84 -15.12 16.34
CA LEU A 218 -10.99 -14.09 15.74
C LEU A 218 -11.59 -12.67 15.83
N VAL A 219 -12.78 -12.52 16.41
CA VAL A 219 -13.49 -11.24 16.54
C VAL A 219 -13.50 -10.79 18.01
N SER A 220 -13.12 -9.53 18.27
CA SER A 220 -13.19 -8.87 19.58
C SER A 220 -12.88 -7.38 19.42
N GLU A 221 -13.58 -6.53 20.18
CA GLU A 221 -13.30 -5.09 20.19
C GLU A 221 -12.10 -4.69 21.07
N ASN A 222 -11.75 -5.54 22.04
CA ASN A 222 -10.82 -5.19 23.13
C ASN A 222 -9.50 -5.97 23.07
N ASP A 223 -9.53 -7.15 22.45
CA ASP A 223 -8.38 -8.05 22.41
C ASP A 223 -7.43 -7.72 21.27
N TYR A 224 -6.16 -8.04 21.49
CA TYR A 224 -5.13 -7.87 20.48
C TYR A 224 -5.26 -8.91 19.37
N CYS A 225 -4.89 -8.51 18.15
CA CYS A 225 -4.88 -9.39 16.98
C CYS A 225 -6.26 -9.96 16.60
N LYS A 226 -7.33 -9.32 17.06
CA LYS A 226 -8.72 -9.65 16.72
C LYS A 226 -9.32 -8.59 15.81
N GLY A 227 -10.28 -9.01 14.99
CA GLY A 227 -11.04 -8.16 14.09
C GLY A 227 -12.22 -7.51 14.80
N LYS A 228 -12.62 -6.33 14.32
CA LYS A 228 -13.85 -5.66 14.71
C LYS A 228 -14.57 -5.15 13.46
N ASN A 229 -15.89 -5.02 13.51
CA ASN A 229 -16.64 -4.42 12.43
C ASN A 229 -16.60 -2.89 12.58
N ASP A 230 -15.91 -2.21 11.67
CA ASP A 230 -15.84 -0.74 11.69
C ASP A 230 -17.18 -0.07 11.36
N TYR A 231 -18.18 -0.83 10.91
CA TYR A 231 -19.52 -0.35 10.59
C TYR A 231 -20.57 -0.66 11.67
N GLY A 232 -20.15 -1.19 12.84
CA GLY A 232 -21.06 -1.58 13.93
C GLY A 232 -21.90 -2.79 13.54
N ASP A 233 -23.23 -2.69 13.69
CA ASP A 233 -24.17 -3.72 13.21
C ASP A 233 -24.46 -3.61 11.70
N GLY A 234 -23.96 -2.55 11.06
CA GLY A 234 -24.08 -2.33 9.64
C GLY A 234 -23.01 -3.05 8.81
N GLY A 235 -22.92 -2.68 7.54
CA GLY A 235 -21.97 -3.30 6.62
C GLY A 235 -21.98 -2.66 5.24
N ILE A 236 -21.07 -3.13 4.40
CA ILE A 236 -20.98 -2.70 3.00
C ILE A 236 -22.05 -3.44 2.20
N ILE A 237 -22.96 -2.69 1.60
CA ILE A 237 -24.03 -3.23 0.75
C ILE A 237 -23.60 -3.31 -0.71
N TYR A 238 -22.67 -2.43 -1.12
CA TYR A 238 -22.15 -2.37 -2.47
C TYR A 238 -20.70 -1.90 -2.44
N GLY A 239 -19.84 -2.60 -3.18
CA GLY A 239 -18.42 -2.31 -3.24
C GLY A 239 -17.87 -2.49 -4.66
N LEU A 240 -17.18 -1.47 -5.15
CA LEU A 240 -16.35 -1.52 -6.35
C LEU A 240 -14.89 -1.40 -5.94
N TYR A 241 -14.11 -2.43 -6.24
CA TYR A 241 -12.68 -2.51 -5.93
C TYR A 241 -11.94 -2.60 -7.25
N LEU A 242 -11.52 -1.46 -7.79
CA LEU A 242 -10.87 -1.40 -9.09
C LEU A 242 -9.44 -1.92 -8.98
N VAL A 243 -8.64 -1.30 -8.11
CA VAL A 243 -7.25 -1.66 -7.84
C VAL A 243 -6.86 -1.35 -6.39
N PRO A 244 -5.68 -1.79 -5.91
CA PRO A 244 -5.24 -1.46 -4.56
C PRO A 244 -5.36 0.04 -4.27
N LYS A 245 -6.11 0.38 -3.21
CA LYS A 245 -6.33 1.75 -2.73
C LYS A 245 -7.13 2.66 -3.68
N VAL A 246 -7.82 2.08 -4.66
CA VAL A 246 -8.86 2.73 -5.48
C VAL A 246 -10.16 1.94 -5.37
N LYS A 247 -11.08 2.43 -4.55
CA LYS A 247 -12.34 1.74 -4.23
C LYS A 247 -13.50 2.69 -3.94
N TYR A 248 -14.70 2.21 -4.20
CA TYR A 248 -15.96 2.88 -3.89
C TYR A 248 -16.86 1.92 -3.10
N ASN A 249 -17.38 2.37 -1.96
CA ASN A 249 -18.30 1.58 -1.14
C ASN A 249 -19.56 2.39 -0.84
N ILE A 250 -20.70 1.72 -0.85
CA ILE A 250 -21.92 2.14 -0.17
C ILE A 250 -22.09 1.22 1.02
N PHE A 251 -22.23 1.80 2.21
CA PHE A 251 -22.37 1.06 3.45
C PHE A 251 -23.55 1.59 4.25
N GLN A 252 -24.17 0.70 4.99
CA GLN A 252 -25.21 1.03 5.94
C GLN A 252 -24.58 1.23 7.32
N THR A 253 -24.92 2.31 8.00
CA THR A 253 -24.56 2.53 9.40
C THR A 253 -25.55 1.84 10.34
N SER A 254 -25.21 1.72 11.62
CA SER A 254 -26.04 1.02 12.62
C SER A 254 -27.44 1.62 12.82
N ASP A 255 -27.63 2.89 12.47
CA ASP A 255 -28.92 3.60 12.45
C ASP A 255 -29.73 3.37 11.16
N GLY A 256 -29.24 2.50 10.26
CA GLY A 256 -29.90 2.16 9.00
C GLY A 256 -29.63 3.14 7.86
N ILE A 257 -28.84 4.20 8.06
CA ILE A 257 -28.54 5.22 7.04
C ILE A 257 -27.50 4.70 6.03
N LEU A 258 -27.75 4.94 4.74
CA LEU A 258 -26.78 4.64 3.68
C LEU A 258 -25.77 5.80 3.52
N LYS A 259 -24.48 5.46 3.49
CA LYS A 259 -23.38 6.40 3.27
C LYS A 259 -22.45 5.90 2.18
N GLU A 260 -21.87 6.84 1.43
CA GLU A 260 -20.85 6.56 0.43
C GLU A 260 -19.43 6.81 0.96
N LYS A 261 -18.47 6.01 0.50
CA LYS A 261 -17.04 6.22 0.75
C LYS A 261 -16.23 5.94 -0.51
N LYS A 262 -15.59 6.99 -1.02
CA LYS A 262 -14.64 6.96 -2.14
C LYS A 262 -13.21 6.91 -1.58
N THR A 263 -12.34 6.12 -2.18
CA THR A 263 -10.91 6.05 -1.85
C THR A 263 -10.13 6.05 -3.14
N SER A 264 -9.25 7.02 -3.33
CA SER A 264 -8.48 7.24 -4.57
C SER A 264 -7.03 7.63 -4.24
N LYS A 265 -6.27 6.74 -3.59
CA LYS A 265 -4.89 7.06 -3.18
C LYS A 265 -3.99 7.25 -4.40
N GLY A 266 -3.25 8.36 -4.42
CA GLY A 266 -2.44 8.79 -5.58
C GLY A 266 -3.23 9.60 -6.61
N TYR A 267 -4.56 9.70 -6.41
CA TYR A 267 -5.48 10.43 -7.26
C TYR A 267 -6.37 11.38 -6.44
N SER A 268 -5.99 11.72 -5.21
CA SER A 268 -6.79 12.57 -4.30
C SER A 268 -7.01 13.97 -4.84
N ASN A 269 -6.10 14.46 -5.70
CA ASN A 269 -6.24 15.74 -6.38
C ASN A 269 -7.24 15.67 -7.55
N TYR A 270 -7.63 14.45 -7.94
CA TYR A 270 -8.51 14.17 -9.06
C TYR A 270 -9.85 13.70 -8.50
N LYS A 271 -10.85 14.59 -8.56
CA LYS A 271 -12.21 14.30 -8.06
C LYS A 271 -12.95 13.36 -9.03
N ILE A 272 -12.51 12.11 -9.08
CA ILE A 272 -13.15 11.03 -9.84
C ILE A 272 -14.57 10.84 -9.29
N LYS A 273 -15.57 10.89 -10.17
CA LYS A 273 -16.99 10.78 -9.81
C LYS A 273 -17.44 9.32 -9.71
N VAL A 274 -18.63 9.06 -9.18
CA VAL A 274 -19.14 7.67 -9.05
C VAL A 274 -19.31 7.03 -10.43
N GLU A 275 -19.78 7.81 -11.40
CA GLU A 275 -19.97 7.40 -12.78
C GLU A 275 -18.65 6.90 -13.39
N ASP A 276 -17.54 7.56 -13.06
CA ASP A 276 -16.21 7.16 -13.51
C ASP A 276 -15.82 5.78 -12.94
N TYR A 277 -16.11 5.50 -11.66
CA TYR A 277 -15.87 4.17 -11.09
C TYR A 277 -16.68 3.09 -11.80
N ILE A 278 -17.93 3.40 -12.17
CA ILE A 278 -18.81 2.46 -12.87
C ILE A 278 -18.32 2.22 -14.31
N GLN A 279 -17.93 3.28 -15.01
CA GLN A 279 -17.36 3.19 -16.36
C GLN A 279 -16.06 2.36 -16.36
N LEU A 280 -15.15 2.65 -15.42
CA LEU A 280 -13.92 1.90 -15.24
C LEU A 280 -14.20 0.42 -14.90
N ALA A 281 -15.11 0.14 -13.96
CA ALA A 281 -15.50 -1.23 -13.63
C ALA A 281 -16.10 -1.99 -14.83
N SER A 282 -16.75 -1.26 -15.74
CA SER A 282 -17.32 -1.79 -16.98
C SER A 282 -16.27 -1.95 -18.10
N GLY A 283 -15.01 -1.61 -17.84
CA GLY A 283 -13.89 -1.74 -18.78
C GLY A 283 -13.76 -0.58 -19.78
N HIS A 284 -14.47 0.53 -19.54
CA HIS A 284 -14.34 1.75 -20.33
C HIS A 284 -13.24 2.64 -19.77
N ASP A 285 -12.58 3.37 -20.66
CA ASP A 285 -11.63 4.40 -20.28
C ASP A 285 -12.38 5.65 -19.82
N VAL A 286 -11.85 6.32 -18.80
CA VAL A 286 -12.37 7.61 -18.32
C VAL A 286 -11.33 8.68 -18.58
N THR A 287 -11.73 9.72 -19.29
CA THR A 287 -10.90 10.89 -19.56
C THR A 287 -11.46 12.07 -18.81
N ASN A 288 -10.66 12.67 -17.94
CA ASN A 288 -11.06 13.83 -17.14
C ASN A 288 -10.04 14.96 -17.30
N GLU A 289 -10.53 16.20 -17.29
CA GLU A 289 -9.70 17.39 -17.20
C GLU A 289 -9.48 17.78 -15.75
N PHE A 290 -8.24 18.13 -15.42
CA PHE A 290 -7.84 18.57 -14.09
C PHE A 290 -6.97 19.80 -14.20
N ASP A 291 -6.94 20.61 -13.14
CA ASP A 291 -5.98 21.69 -13.07
C ASP A 291 -4.56 21.07 -13.06
N LYS A 292 -3.64 21.67 -13.82
CA LYS A 292 -2.23 21.28 -13.75
C LYS A 292 -1.71 21.56 -12.33
N PRO A 293 -0.81 20.71 -11.79
CA PRO A 293 -0.20 20.98 -10.51
C PRO A 293 0.59 22.29 -10.59
N TRP A 294 0.70 23.02 -9.49
CA TRP A 294 1.54 24.20 -9.47
C TRP A 294 2.98 23.82 -9.78
N GLU A 295 3.57 24.53 -10.73
CA GLU A 295 4.96 24.34 -11.12
C GLU A 295 5.80 25.35 -10.35
N LYS A 296 6.93 24.92 -9.80
CA LYS A 296 7.90 25.83 -9.19
C LYS A 296 8.97 26.13 -10.23
N SER A 297 9.04 27.38 -10.67
CA SER A 297 10.18 27.87 -11.46
C SER A 297 11.07 28.73 -10.57
N PHE A 298 12.35 28.79 -10.92
CA PHE A 298 13.32 29.58 -10.18
C PHE A 298 13.14 31.09 -10.40
N THR A 299 12.67 31.49 -11.59
CA THR A 299 12.45 32.90 -11.98
C THR A 299 11.12 33.46 -11.50
N ASP A 300 10.06 32.65 -11.51
CA ASP A 300 8.68 33.12 -11.34
C ASP A 300 8.04 32.62 -10.04
N GLY A 301 8.78 31.83 -9.25
CA GLY A 301 8.30 31.26 -8.00
C GLY A 301 7.27 30.16 -8.25
N ILE A 302 6.11 30.25 -7.58
CA ILE A 302 5.00 29.30 -7.79
C ILE A 302 4.20 29.77 -9.00
N VAL A 303 4.34 29.07 -10.11
CA VAL A 303 3.54 29.25 -11.32
C VAL A 303 2.24 28.48 -11.13
N ILE A 304 1.12 29.21 -11.11
CA ILE A 304 -0.22 28.62 -11.14
C ILE A 304 -0.58 28.45 -12.62
N PRO A 305 -0.60 27.22 -13.15
CA PRO A 305 -0.95 27.01 -14.54
C PRO A 305 -2.42 27.37 -14.79
N ASN A 306 -2.67 28.19 -15.81
CA ASN A 306 -4.01 28.53 -16.28
C ASN A 306 -4.61 27.45 -17.20
N GLU A 307 -3.82 26.44 -17.56
CA GLU A 307 -4.22 25.35 -18.43
C GLU A 307 -4.62 24.12 -17.61
N LYS A 308 -5.62 23.41 -18.12
CA LYS A 308 -5.97 22.09 -17.62
C LYS A 308 -5.09 21.02 -18.27
N GLN A 309 -4.80 19.97 -17.52
CA GLN A 309 -4.27 18.72 -18.01
C GLN A 309 -5.41 17.73 -18.23
N THR A 310 -5.41 17.04 -19.36
CA THR A 310 -6.28 15.89 -19.58
C THR A 310 -5.57 14.64 -19.08
N LYS A 311 -6.22 13.87 -18.20
CA LYS A 311 -5.74 12.56 -17.78
C LYS A 311 -6.71 11.48 -18.20
N LYS A 312 -6.14 10.41 -18.75
CA LYS A 312 -6.88 9.21 -19.11
C LYS A 312 -6.62 8.12 -18.07
N PHE A 313 -7.69 7.64 -17.47
CA PHE A 313 -7.72 6.48 -16.59
C PHE A 313 -8.22 5.29 -17.37
N SER A 314 -7.45 4.21 -17.36
CA SER A 314 -7.82 2.97 -18.00
C SER A 314 -7.80 1.84 -16.98
N TYR A 315 -8.92 1.14 -16.86
CA TYR A 315 -8.99 -0.11 -16.12
C TYR A 315 -8.67 -1.25 -17.09
N LEU A 316 -7.46 -1.79 -16.96
CA LEU A 316 -6.98 -2.88 -17.80
C LEU A 316 -7.14 -4.19 -17.03
N ASN A 317 -8.39 -4.67 -16.93
CA ASN A 317 -8.64 -6.04 -16.52
C ASN A 317 -8.87 -6.90 -17.75
N LEU A 318 -7.84 -7.65 -18.15
CA LEU A 318 -7.87 -8.55 -19.31
C LEU A 318 -8.40 -9.95 -18.92
N ILE A 319 -8.46 -10.29 -17.62
CA ILE A 319 -9.13 -11.51 -17.15
C ILE A 319 -10.45 -11.14 -16.46
N LYS A 320 -11.54 -11.20 -17.21
CA LYS A 320 -12.87 -11.11 -16.60
C LYS A 320 -13.07 -12.31 -15.66
N ARG A 321 -13.44 -12.05 -14.40
CA ARG A 321 -13.99 -13.11 -13.53
C ARG A 321 -15.14 -13.78 -14.27
N LYS A 322 -15.24 -15.11 -14.18
CA LYS A 322 -16.45 -15.82 -14.64
C LYS A 322 -17.66 -15.14 -13.99
N ALA A 323 -18.72 -14.90 -14.77
CA ALA A 323 -19.93 -14.30 -14.24
C ALA A 323 -20.41 -15.09 -13.00
N PRO A 324 -20.92 -14.41 -11.95
CA PRO A 324 -21.47 -15.11 -10.80
C PRO A 324 -22.53 -16.11 -11.26
N ASP A 325 -22.54 -17.30 -10.66
CA ASP A 325 -23.64 -18.24 -10.87
C ASP A 325 -24.93 -17.74 -10.21
N ASP A 326 -26.03 -18.47 -10.39
CA ASP A 326 -27.34 -18.12 -9.84
C ASP A 326 -27.35 -18.04 -8.30
N GLU A 327 -26.31 -18.57 -7.64
CA GLU A 327 -26.07 -18.47 -6.19
C GLU A 327 -25.20 -17.26 -5.80
N ARG A 328 -24.85 -16.37 -6.75
CA ARG A 328 -23.95 -15.21 -6.60
C ARG A 328 -22.52 -15.59 -6.14
N LYS A 329 -22.11 -16.85 -6.27
CA LYS A 329 -20.74 -17.27 -5.96
C LYS A 329 -19.82 -16.76 -7.06
N LYS A 330 -18.76 -16.06 -6.65
CA LYS A 330 -17.66 -15.65 -7.54
C LYS A 330 -16.66 -16.80 -7.59
N TYR A 331 -16.00 -17.02 -8.72
CA TYR A 331 -14.90 -17.99 -8.85
C TYR A 331 -13.55 -17.23 -8.90
N PRO A 332 -12.44 -17.82 -8.41
CA PRO A 332 -11.12 -17.22 -8.63
C PRO A 332 -10.81 -17.21 -10.13
N TYR A 333 -9.80 -16.43 -10.53
CA TYR A 333 -9.36 -16.33 -11.92
C TYR A 333 -8.98 -17.72 -12.46
N ASN A 334 -9.89 -18.36 -13.18
CA ASN A 334 -9.60 -19.54 -13.99
C ASN A 334 -9.16 -19.02 -15.36
N SER A 335 -7.87 -19.09 -15.67
CA SER A 335 -7.54 -19.62 -17.00
C SER A 335 -7.90 -21.09 -16.92
N GLY A 336 -8.87 -21.51 -17.73
CA GLY A 336 -9.23 -22.91 -17.82
C GLY A 336 -8.04 -23.68 -18.39
N GLU A 337 -7.25 -24.27 -17.50
CA GLU A 337 -6.44 -25.46 -17.66
C GLU A 337 -5.85 -25.74 -16.27
N GLU A 338 -5.75 -27.02 -15.90
CA GLU A 338 -5.07 -27.47 -14.68
C GLU A 338 -3.75 -26.71 -14.52
N MET A 339 -3.29 -26.44 -13.28
CA MET A 339 -1.99 -25.82 -13.00
C MET A 339 -0.87 -26.58 -13.72
N CYS A 340 -0.64 -26.23 -14.99
CA CYS A 340 0.33 -26.88 -15.84
C CYS A 340 1.66 -26.31 -15.39
N LEU A 341 2.43 -27.13 -14.68
CA LEU A 341 3.79 -26.89 -14.22
C LEU A 341 4.74 -26.87 -15.43
N ASP A 342 4.46 -26.04 -16.43
CA ASP A 342 5.28 -25.98 -17.61
C ASP A 342 6.48 -25.05 -17.35
N LYS A 343 7.67 -25.55 -17.68
CA LYS A 343 8.95 -24.83 -17.47
C LYS A 343 9.09 -23.59 -18.36
N ASN A 344 8.13 -23.39 -19.27
CA ASN A 344 8.04 -22.29 -20.22
C ASN A 344 6.82 -21.38 -19.96
N TYR A 345 6.21 -21.42 -18.78
CA TYR A 345 5.11 -20.52 -18.44
C TYR A 345 5.61 -19.06 -18.39
N GLU A 346 5.37 -18.29 -19.45
CA GLU A 346 5.52 -16.84 -19.44
C GLU A 346 4.47 -16.23 -18.49
N PHE A 347 4.95 -15.35 -17.62
CA PHE A 347 4.14 -14.72 -16.58
C PHE A 347 3.04 -13.88 -17.21
N ASP A 348 1.81 -14.35 -17.09
CA ASP A 348 0.68 -13.69 -17.72
C ASP A 348 0.11 -12.59 -16.80
N ASP A 349 -0.14 -11.44 -17.41
CA ASP A 349 0.17 -10.09 -16.90
C ASP A 349 -1.13 -9.35 -16.55
N PHE A 350 -1.83 -9.72 -15.46
CA PHE A 350 -3.29 -9.70 -15.54
C PHE A 350 -4.18 -8.84 -14.61
N ASP A 351 -3.68 -7.83 -13.89
CA ASP A 351 -4.57 -6.83 -13.29
C ASP A 351 -3.89 -5.45 -13.17
N TYR A 352 -4.27 -4.46 -14.01
CA TYR A 352 -3.59 -3.15 -14.05
C TYR A 352 -4.53 -1.95 -14.09
N PHE A 353 -4.14 -0.88 -13.38
CA PHE A 353 -4.71 0.46 -13.53
C PHE A 353 -3.61 1.39 -14.01
N THR A 354 -3.82 2.04 -15.14
CA THR A 354 -2.84 2.93 -15.76
C THR A 354 -3.38 4.35 -15.75
N ASN A 355 -2.48 5.30 -15.45
CA ASN A 355 -2.72 6.73 -15.61
C ASN A 355 -1.72 7.23 -16.64
N VAL A 356 -2.23 7.80 -17.73
CA VAL A 356 -1.42 8.44 -18.76
C VAL A 356 -1.77 9.93 -18.72
N SER A 357 -0.76 10.75 -18.42
CA SER A 357 -0.78 12.19 -18.64
C SER A 357 -0.15 12.49 -20.00
N ASN A 358 -0.62 13.52 -20.67
CA ASN A 358 -0.01 14.01 -21.92
C ASN A 358 1.27 14.83 -21.69
N ASP A 359 1.81 14.85 -20.46
CA ASP A 359 3.05 15.56 -20.17
C ASP A 359 4.23 14.71 -20.67
N ASP A 360 5.01 15.31 -21.58
CA ASP A 360 6.17 14.83 -22.35
C ASP A 360 5.91 14.12 -23.70
N GLN A 361 5.63 14.95 -24.71
CA GLN A 361 6.54 15.02 -25.86
C GLN A 361 7.48 16.22 -25.66
N SER A 362 8.47 16.09 -24.77
CA SER A 362 9.61 17.00 -24.76
C SER A 362 10.73 16.34 -25.59
N GLU A 363 11.13 17.01 -26.66
CA GLU A 363 12.44 16.82 -27.30
C GLU A 363 13.57 17.27 -26.39
#